data_AF-A0A349Q1D8-F1
#
_entry.id   AF-A0A349Q1D8-F1
#
_cell.length_a   1.000
_cell.length_b   1.000
_cell.length_c   1.000
_cell.angle_alpha   90.00
_cell.angle_beta   90.00
_cell.angle_gamma   90.00
#
_symmetry.space_group_name_H-M   'P 1'
#
loop_
_entity.id
_entity.type
_entity.pdbx_description
1 polymer ?
#
loop_
_entity_poly.entity_id
_entity_poly.type
_entity_poly.pdbx_seq_one_letter_code
_entity_poly.pdbx_strand_id
1 'polypeptide(L)'
;MTFKKYLFLLFLISFSAKASFILLPMDETTQQNHLKAYGITYWCIEKKYKASWLLNYRGGSFLLADAPEIRKECQIRGVSFEVLSDEETNQILTEISSPSQNMEAVVLEKAPKVAVYTPKGKQPWDDAVTLVLTYAEIPFTPIYDEEVLSDHLILYDWLHLHHEDFTGQYGKFFGSNRNSPWYIDQKKDSEILATKLGYKKVSDEKGAVAKKIRDFVIGGGFMFAMCSATDSFDIALAADGVDICEPMFDGDASESNYQSKINYANSFAFKDYILDRKPEHYEFSDIDMTEKRKIPMEKDYFTLMEFSAKWDPIPSMLCQN
;
A
#
# COMPACT_ATOMS: atom_id res chain seq x y z
N MET A 1 -6.68 -37.25 56.23
CA MET A 1 -7.15 -35.86 55.99
C MET A 1 -6.02 -34.92 55.55
N THR A 2 -4.77 -35.18 55.95
CA THR A 2 -3.55 -34.43 55.59
C THR A 2 -3.14 -34.59 54.11
N PHE A 3 -3.29 -35.77 53.50
CA PHE A 3 -2.91 -35.99 52.10
C PHE A 3 -3.72 -35.16 51.08
N LYS A 4 -5.02 -34.94 51.34
CA LYS A 4 -5.88 -34.07 50.51
C LYS A 4 -5.50 -32.59 50.60
N LYS A 5 -4.94 -32.13 51.73
CA LYS A 5 -4.47 -30.74 51.90
C LYS A 5 -3.19 -30.46 51.09
N TYR A 6 -2.27 -31.43 51.02
CA TYR A 6 -1.07 -31.31 50.19
C TYR A 6 -1.37 -31.38 48.68
N LEU A 7 -2.36 -32.19 48.28
CA LEU A 7 -2.80 -32.25 46.88
C LEU A 7 -3.46 -30.93 46.42
N PHE A 8 -4.20 -30.26 47.32
CA PHE A 8 -4.79 -28.94 47.06
C PHE A 8 -3.73 -27.82 46.99
N LEU A 9 -2.65 -27.93 47.79
CA LEU A 9 -1.53 -26.99 47.73
C LEU A 9 -0.67 -27.18 46.46
N LEU A 10 -0.52 -28.42 45.98
CA LEU A 10 0.11 -28.71 44.68
C LEU A 10 -0.71 -28.16 43.50
N PHE A 11 -2.05 -28.15 43.62
CA PHE A 11 -2.94 -27.59 42.61
C PHE A 11 -2.89 -26.04 42.58
N LEU A 12 -2.53 -25.37 43.67
CA LEU A 12 -2.33 -23.91 43.71
C LEU A 12 -0.98 -23.44 43.16
N ILE A 13 -0.03 -24.37 42.94
CA ILE A 13 1.22 -24.11 42.18
C ILE A 13 0.98 -24.28 40.66
N SER A 14 -0.27 -24.55 40.25
CA SER A 14 -0.60 -24.76 38.85
C SER A 14 -0.59 -23.44 38.07
N PHE A 15 0.44 -23.31 37.24
CA PHE A 15 0.49 -22.48 36.04
C PHE A 15 0.18 -20.99 36.24
N SER A 16 1.11 -20.28 36.89
CA SER A 16 1.40 -18.92 36.44
C SER A 16 2.09 -19.04 35.07
N ALA A 17 1.31 -19.26 34.01
CA ALA A 17 1.78 -18.99 32.66
C ALA A 17 2.04 -17.47 32.62
N LYS A 18 3.29 -17.08 32.83
CA LYS A 18 3.71 -15.70 32.58
C LYS A 18 3.46 -15.43 31.12
N ALA A 19 2.77 -14.35 30.82
CA ALA A 19 2.71 -13.90 29.44
C ALA A 19 4.16 -13.56 29.07
N SER A 20 4.64 -14.10 27.98
CA SER A 20 5.86 -13.64 27.35
C SER A 20 5.48 -13.04 26.02
N PHE A 21 6.30 -12.10 25.58
CA PHE A 21 6.19 -11.53 24.26
C PHE A 21 7.45 -11.86 23.49
N ILE A 22 7.36 -11.79 22.18
CA ILE A 22 8.54 -11.71 21.34
C ILE A 22 8.56 -10.35 20.65
N LEU A 23 9.75 -9.76 20.58
CA LEU A 23 10.01 -8.56 19.79
C LEU A 23 10.65 -9.00 18.47
N LEU A 24 10.06 -8.60 17.35
CA LEU A 24 10.70 -8.64 16.05
C LEU A 24 11.32 -7.26 15.84
N PRO A 25 12.64 -7.09 16.07
CA PRO A 25 13.27 -5.82 15.81
C PRO A 25 13.24 -5.53 14.31
N MET A 26 13.18 -4.25 13.95
CA MET A 26 13.12 -3.82 12.55
C MET A 26 14.28 -2.89 12.17
N ASP A 27 15.18 -2.61 13.13
CA ASP A 27 16.41 -1.86 12.88
C ASP A 27 17.38 -2.63 11.96
N GLU A 28 18.15 -1.88 11.17
CA GLU A 28 19.07 -2.38 10.15
C GLU A 28 20.08 -3.40 10.70
N THR A 29 20.48 -3.25 11.95
CA THR A 29 21.59 -4.02 12.53
C THR A 29 21.18 -5.40 13.06
N THR A 30 19.94 -5.54 13.53
CA THR A 30 19.51 -6.74 14.25
C THR A 30 18.56 -7.62 13.45
N GLN A 31 17.82 -7.06 12.49
CA GLN A 31 16.86 -7.83 11.70
C GLN A 31 17.47 -8.44 10.44
N GLN A 32 17.46 -9.77 10.37
CA GLN A 32 17.94 -10.50 9.18
C GLN A 32 16.98 -10.42 7.98
N ASN A 33 15.67 -10.30 8.21
CA ASN A 33 14.68 -10.28 7.14
C ASN A 33 13.42 -9.46 7.49
N HIS A 34 13.50 -8.15 7.34
CA HIS A 34 12.41 -7.23 7.68
C HIS A 34 11.16 -7.44 6.82
N LEU A 35 11.28 -7.79 5.53
CA LEU A 35 10.12 -8.07 4.67
C LEU A 35 9.33 -9.30 5.15
N LYS A 36 10.03 -10.38 5.54
CA LYS A 36 9.39 -11.56 6.14
C LYS A 36 8.81 -11.26 7.52
N ALA A 37 9.36 -10.31 8.28
CA ALA A 37 8.84 -9.91 9.58
C ALA A 37 7.41 -9.31 9.48
N TYR A 38 7.14 -8.50 8.44
CA TYR A 38 5.77 -8.07 8.11
C TYR A 38 4.84 -9.26 7.84
N GLY A 39 5.32 -10.26 7.09
CA GLY A 39 4.61 -11.51 6.82
C GLY A 39 4.25 -12.31 8.06
N ILE A 40 5.19 -12.47 8.99
CA ILE A 40 4.96 -13.15 10.27
C ILE A 40 3.92 -12.40 11.10
N THR A 41 4.03 -11.07 11.15
CA THR A 41 3.08 -10.23 11.86
C THR A 41 1.67 -10.37 11.29
N TYR A 42 1.52 -10.31 9.96
CA TYR A 42 0.26 -10.58 9.26
C TYR A 42 -0.31 -11.95 9.63
N TRP A 43 0.50 -13.01 9.54
CA TRP A 43 0.13 -14.38 9.88
C TRP A 43 -0.31 -14.55 11.34
N CYS A 44 0.35 -13.84 12.27
CA CYS A 44 -0.03 -13.84 13.68
C CYS A 44 -1.42 -13.22 13.90
N ILE A 45 -1.69 -12.07 13.29
CA ILE A 45 -2.98 -11.37 13.42
C ILE A 45 -4.10 -12.19 12.75
N GLU A 46 -3.83 -12.82 11.62
CA GLU A 46 -4.77 -13.74 10.96
C GLU A 46 -5.17 -14.89 11.90
N LYS A 47 -4.20 -15.44 12.62
CA LYS A 47 -4.39 -16.47 13.66
C LYS A 47 -4.91 -15.94 15.00
N LYS A 48 -5.28 -14.66 15.09
CA LYS A 48 -5.83 -14.02 16.29
C LYS A 48 -4.87 -13.93 17.48
N TYR A 49 -3.56 -13.99 17.23
CA TYR A 49 -2.58 -13.60 18.25
C TYR A 49 -2.58 -12.09 18.43
N LYS A 50 -2.25 -11.65 19.66
CA LYS A 50 -2.03 -10.23 19.94
C LYS A 50 -0.75 -9.78 19.25
N ALA A 51 -0.83 -8.64 18.58
CA ALA A 51 0.30 -7.98 17.94
C ALA A 51 0.19 -6.46 18.14
N SER A 52 1.32 -5.79 18.23
CA SER A 52 1.40 -4.33 18.24
C SER A 52 2.57 -3.88 17.38
N TRP A 53 2.38 -2.80 16.63
CA TRP A 53 3.45 -2.10 15.93
C TRP A 53 3.99 -1.00 16.84
N LEU A 54 5.27 -1.07 17.17
CA LEU A 54 5.96 -0.10 18.00
C LEU A 54 6.62 0.96 17.10
N LEU A 55 5.83 1.96 16.69
CA LEU A 55 6.27 3.01 15.78
C LEU A 55 7.44 3.80 16.38
N ASN A 56 8.47 4.04 15.55
CA ASN A 56 9.74 4.71 15.87
C ASN A 56 10.56 4.05 16.99
N TYR A 57 10.19 2.84 17.41
CA TYR A 57 10.98 2.05 18.33
C TYR A 57 11.72 0.95 17.55
N ARG A 58 13.05 1.05 17.50
CA ARG A 58 13.95 0.10 16.80
C ARG A 58 13.46 -0.22 15.37
N GLY A 59 13.37 0.80 14.52
CA GLY A 59 12.95 0.68 13.13
C GLY A 59 11.47 0.33 12.93
N GLY A 60 10.61 0.59 13.92
CA GLY A 60 9.20 0.20 13.84
C GLY A 60 8.97 -1.27 14.17
N SER A 61 9.50 -1.74 15.30
CA SER A 61 9.45 -3.16 15.71
C SER A 61 8.04 -3.69 15.91
N PHE A 62 7.87 -5.02 15.82
CA PHE A 62 6.61 -5.69 16.18
C PHE A 62 6.73 -6.41 17.51
N LEU A 63 5.74 -6.19 18.39
CA LEU A 63 5.57 -6.92 19.63
C LEU A 63 4.46 -7.95 19.45
N LEU A 64 4.81 -9.24 19.50
CA LEU A 64 3.88 -10.34 19.30
C LEU A 64 3.76 -11.18 20.57
N ALA A 65 2.63 -11.86 20.75
CA ALA A 65 2.51 -12.88 21.79
C ALA A 65 3.58 -13.97 21.61
N ASP A 66 4.15 -14.46 22.71
CA ASP A 66 5.11 -15.55 22.63
C ASP A 66 4.41 -16.91 22.55
N ALA A 67 4.56 -17.58 21.40
CA ALA A 67 4.11 -18.95 21.20
C ALA A 67 5.19 -19.79 20.49
N PRO A 68 5.35 -21.09 20.81
CA PRO A 68 6.30 -21.97 20.12
C PRO A 68 6.15 -21.97 18.60
N GLU A 69 4.92 -21.96 18.08
CA GLU A 69 4.67 -21.88 16.65
C GLU A 69 5.17 -20.57 16.02
N ILE A 70 5.02 -19.42 16.71
CA ILE A 70 5.48 -18.13 16.18
C ILE A 70 7.00 -18.11 16.11
N ARG A 71 7.69 -18.56 17.17
CA ARG A 71 9.15 -18.67 17.19
C ARG A 71 9.68 -19.59 16.09
N LYS A 72 9.00 -20.71 15.87
CA LYS A 72 9.34 -21.65 14.81
C LYS A 72 9.17 -21.01 13.42
N GLU A 73 8.08 -20.29 13.17
CA GLU A 73 7.89 -19.56 11.91
C GLU A 73 8.97 -18.49 11.70
N CYS A 74 9.37 -17.77 12.75
CA CYS A 74 10.49 -16.81 12.68
C CYS A 74 11.78 -17.49 12.23
N GLN A 75 12.12 -18.64 12.84
CA GLN A 75 13.31 -19.40 12.46
C GLN A 75 13.24 -19.93 11.02
N ILE A 76 12.09 -20.46 10.60
CA ILE A 76 11.90 -21.00 9.23
C ILE A 76 12.05 -19.90 8.18
N ARG A 77 11.52 -18.70 8.45
CA ARG A 77 11.50 -17.58 7.51
C ARG A 77 12.72 -16.65 7.63
N GLY A 78 13.66 -16.96 8.52
CA GLY A 78 14.89 -16.18 8.72
C GLY A 78 14.64 -14.81 9.34
N VAL A 79 13.63 -14.69 10.21
CA VAL A 79 13.30 -13.47 10.93
C VAL A 79 13.90 -13.52 12.33
N SER A 80 14.67 -12.49 12.68
CA SER A 80 15.25 -12.33 14.00
C SER A 80 14.16 -11.95 15.01
N PHE A 81 14.22 -12.52 16.21
CA PHE A 81 13.31 -12.20 17.31
C PHE A 81 14.01 -12.31 18.66
N GLU A 82 13.52 -11.56 19.63
CA GLU A 82 13.96 -11.55 21.03
C GLU A 82 12.81 -11.99 21.92
N VAL A 83 13.05 -12.92 22.85
CA VAL A 83 12.03 -13.31 23.84
C VAL A 83 12.11 -12.34 25.01
N LEU A 84 10.99 -11.70 25.33
CA LEU A 84 10.88 -10.72 26.40
C LEU A 84 10.08 -11.28 27.58
N SER A 85 10.56 -10.99 28.77
CA SER A 85 9.78 -11.11 30.00
C SER A 85 8.69 -10.02 30.08
N ASP A 86 7.71 -10.25 30.97
CA ASP A 86 6.71 -9.24 31.31
C ASP A 86 7.35 -7.91 31.76
N GLU A 87 8.45 -7.98 32.52
CA GLU A 87 9.13 -6.79 33.03
C GLU A 87 9.78 -5.98 31.90
N GLU A 88 10.54 -6.64 31.02
CA GLU A 88 11.15 -6.00 29.85
C GLU A 88 10.10 -5.40 28.92
N THR A 89 9.00 -6.13 28.68
CA THR A 89 7.89 -5.63 27.86
C THR A 89 7.28 -4.37 28.45
N ASN A 90 7.03 -4.35 29.76
CA ASN A 90 6.47 -3.17 30.44
C ASN A 90 7.44 -1.99 30.43
N GLN A 91 8.76 -2.24 30.52
CA GLN A 91 9.77 -1.18 30.40
C GLN A 91 9.72 -0.52 29.02
N ILE A 92 9.69 -1.32 27.95
CA ILE A 92 9.58 -0.83 26.56
C ILE A 92 8.30 -0.02 26.37
N LEU A 93 7.14 -0.53 26.81
CA LEU A 93 5.87 0.16 26.67
C LEU A 93 5.82 1.46 27.49
N THR A 94 6.48 1.49 28.65
CA THR A 94 6.59 2.70 29.47
C THR A 94 7.41 3.76 28.76
N GLU A 95 8.55 3.38 28.16
CA GLU A 95 9.38 4.28 27.35
C GLU A 95 8.58 4.88 26.18
N ILE A 96 7.91 4.02 25.39
CA ILE A 96 7.09 4.44 24.24
C ILE A 96 5.96 5.38 24.68
N SER A 97 5.33 5.11 25.82
CA SER A 97 4.24 5.93 26.35
C SER A 97 4.69 7.32 26.82
N SER A 98 5.99 7.54 27.02
CA SER A 98 6.50 8.82 27.50
C SER A 98 6.12 9.96 26.54
N PRO A 99 5.53 11.07 27.03
CA PRO A 99 5.23 12.23 26.21
C PRO A 99 6.47 12.88 25.58
N SER A 100 7.66 12.60 26.12
CA SER A 100 8.92 13.14 25.62
C SER A 100 9.51 12.35 24.44
N GLN A 101 8.95 11.18 24.11
CA GLN A 101 9.42 10.32 23.03
C GLN A 101 8.49 10.43 21.83
N ASN A 102 9.04 10.51 20.62
CA ASN A 102 8.25 10.42 19.40
C ASN A 102 8.02 8.96 19.00
N MET A 103 7.37 8.18 19.87
CA MET A 103 7.08 6.75 19.65
C MET A 103 5.62 6.46 19.95
N GLU A 104 5.05 5.41 19.37
CA GLU A 104 3.68 4.98 19.67
C GLU A 104 3.50 3.47 19.54
N ALA A 105 2.67 2.87 20.40
CA ALA A 105 2.34 1.46 20.33
C ALA A 105 0.93 1.29 19.73
N VAL A 106 0.87 0.91 18.45
CA VAL A 106 -0.39 0.72 17.73
C VAL A 106 -0.80 -0.75 17.79
N VAL A 107 -1.96 -1.04 18.37
CA VAL A 107 -2.50 -2.40 18.41
C VAL A 107 -2.99 -2.82 17.02
N LEU A 108 -2.62 -4.02 16.59
CA LEU A 108 -3.01 -4.57 15.30
C LEU A 108 -4.16 -5.58 15.49
N GLU A 109 -5.39 -5.16 15.16
CA GLU A 109 -6.59 -5.94 15.48
C GLU A 109 -6.98 -6.98 14.42
N LYS A 110 -6.79 -6.66 13.14
CA LYS A 110 -7.27 -7.47 12.01
C LYS A 110 -6.27 -7.43 10.87
N ALA A 111 -6.01 -8.61 10.29
CA ALA A 111 -5.26 -8.75 9.05
C ALA A 111 -6.12 -8.22 7.88
N PRO A 112 -5.65 -7.23 7.11
CA PRO A 112 -6.43 -6.64 6.03
C PRO A 112 -6.53 -7.59 4.83
N LYS A 113 -7.68 -7.64 4.17
CA LYS A 113 -7.80 -8.26 2.86
C LYS A 113 -7.25 -7.30 1.80
N VAL A 114 -6.14 -7.69 1.16
CA VAL A 114 -5.43 -6.84 0.20
C VAL A 114 -5.84 -7.19 -1.23
N ALA A 115 -6.19 -6.16 -2.00
CA ALA A 115 -6.31 -6.20 -3.45
C ALA A 115 -5.16 -5.43 -4.11
N VAL A 116 -4.64 -5.99 -5.20
CA VAL A 116 -3.65 -5.31 -6.05
C VAL A 116 -4.29 -5.08 -7.40
N TYR A 117 -4.36 -3.82 -7.83
CA TYR A 117 -4.88 -3.46 -9.12
C TYR A 117 -3.82 -3.76 -10.19
N THR A 118 -4.03 -4.80 -10.97
CA THR A 118 -3.09 -5.23 -12.01
C THR A 118 -3.82 -5.98 -13.13
N PRO A 119 -3.49 -5.72 -14.41
CA PRO A 119 -4.09 -6.44 -15.52
C PRO A 119 -3.74 -7.94 -15.49
N LYS A 120 -4.65 -8.75 -16.01
CA LYS A 120 -4.45 -10.19 -16.18
C LYS A 120 -3.30 -10.45 -17.16
N GLY A 121 -2.40 -11.38 -16.82
CA GLY A 121 -1.32 -11.81 -17.71
C GLY A 121 0.03 -11.12 -17.51
N LYS A 122 0.11 -10.05 -16.70
CA LYS A 122 1.41 -9.53 -16.21
C LYS A 122 2.14 -10.62 -15.43
N GLN A 123 3.46 -10.69 -15.59
CA GLN A 123 4.25 -11.65 -14.83
C GLN A 123 4.51 -11.10 -13.42
N PRO A 124 4.61 -11.96 -12.38
CA PRO A 124 4.79 -11.51 -11.00
C PRO A 124 6.06 -10.67 -10.75
N TRP A 125 7.07 -10.74 -11.62
CA TRP A 125 8.28 -9.92 -11.53
C TRP A 125 8.14 -8.56 -12.23
N ASP A 126 7.07 -8.35 -13.00
CA ASP A 126 6.77 -7.08 -13.67
C ASP A 126 6.12 -6.08 -12.70
N ASP A 127 5.72 -6.52 -11.50
CA ASP A 127 5.12 -5.70 -10.46
C ASP A 127 5.82 -5.92 -9.11
N ALA A 128 6.63 -4.95 -8.71
CA ALA A 128 7.37 -4.93 -7.45
C ALA A 128 6.45 -5.13 -6.22
N VAL A 129 5.19 -4.69 -6.28
CA VAL A 129 4.23 -4.85 -5.19
C VAL A 129 3.88 -6.32 -5.01
N THR A 130 3.50 -6.99 -6.10
CA THR A 130 3.17 -8.42 -6.05
C THR A 130 4.38 -9.28 -5.69
N LEU A 131 5.57 -8.88 -6.14
CA LEU A 131 6.83 -9.53 -5.79
C LEU A 131 7.10 -9.43 -4.29
N VAL A 132 6.98 -8.24 -3.70
CA VAL A 132 7.23 -8.01 -2.27
C VAL A 132 6.17 -8.70 -1.41
N LEU A 133 4.89 -8.62 -1.76
CA LEU A 133 3.83 -9.32 -1.02
C LEU A 133 3.99 -10.84 -1.08
N THR A 134 4.34 -11.38 -2.25
CA THR A 134 4.66 -12.80 -2.41
C THR A 134 5.88 -13.19 -1.58
N TYR A 135 6.94 -12.38 -1.61
CA TYR A 135 8.13 -12.60 -0.81
C TYR A 135 7.81 -12.54 0.68
N ALA A 136 7.02 -11.57 1.15
CA ALA A 136 6.58 -11.49 2.53
C ALA A 136 5.58 -12.59 2.92
N GLU A 137 5.05 -13.36 1.97
CA GLU A 137 3.96 -14.33 2.17
C GLU A 137 2.67 -13.68 2.72
N ILE A 138 2.37 -12.46 2.27
CA ILE A 138 1.12 -11.77 2.55
C ILE A 138 0.15 -12.06 1.39
N PRO A 139 -1.02 -12.67 1.64
CA PRO A 139 -1.97 -12.99 0.59
C PRO A 139 -2.62 -11.72 0.02
N PHE A 140 -2.77 -11.69 -1.30
CA PHE A 140 -3.46 -10.61 -2.02
C PHE A 140 -4.29 -11.19 -3.16
N THR A 141 -5.27 -10.42 -3.64
CA THR A 141 -6.04 -10.75 -4.84
C THR A 141 -5.75 -9.76 -5.97
N PRO A 142 -5.25 -10.22 -7.12
CA PRO A 142 -5.21 -9.40 -8.33
C PRO A 142 -6.64 -9.05 -8.77
N ILE A 143 -6.91 -7.77 -8.96
CA ILE A 143 -8.17 -7.27 -9.53
C ILE A 143 -7.86 -6.24 -10.62
N TYR A 144 -8.80 -6.00 -11.52
CA TYR A 144 -8.67 -4.98 -12.56
C TYR A 144 -10.02 -4.31 -12.84
N ASP A 145 -10.15 -3.65 -13.98
CA ASP A 145 -11.34 -2.88 -14.41
C ASP A 145 -12.65 -3.61 -14.21
N GLU A 146 -12.75 -4.86 -14.70
CA GLU A 146 -13.98 -5.65 -14.65
C GLU A 146 -14.42 -5.93 -13.21
N GLU A 147 -13.50 -6.30 -12.33
CA GLU A 147 -13.81 -6.57 -10.93
C GLU A 147 -14.16 -5.27 -10.16
N VAL A 148 -13.46 -4.17 -10.45
CA VAL A 148 -13.75 -2.87 -9.81
C VAL A 148 -15.13 -2.34 -10.21
N LEU A 149 -15.46 -2.40 -11.49
CA LEU A 149 -16.77 -1.95 -11.99
C LEU A 149 -17.92 -2.86 -11.53
N SER A 150 -17.62 -4.11 -11.18
CA SER A 150 -18.58 -5.10 -10.64
C SER A 150 -18.70 -5.06 -9.10
N ASP A 151 -18.28 -3.97 -8.46
CA ASP A 151 -18.39 -3.74 -7.02
C ASP A 151 -17.62 -4.74 -6.13
N HIS A 152 -16.63 -5.45 -6.67
CA HIS A 152 -15.84 -6.40 -5.87
C HIS A 152 -14.95 -5.73 -4.82
N LEU A 153 -14.70 -4.42 -4.90
CA LEU A 153 -13.89 -3.69 -3.91
C LEU A 153 -14.44 -3.80 -2.48
N ILE A 154 -15.75 -4.00 -2.31
CA ILE A 154 -16.38 -4.20 -0.99
C ILE A 154 -15.85 -5.43 -0.23
N LEU A 155 -15.21 -6.37 -0.93
CA LEU A 155 -14.66 -7.58 -0.35
C LEU A 155 -13.29 -7.35 0.32
N TYR A 156 -12.67 -6.20 0.10
CA TYR A 156 -11.31 -5.88 0.49
C TYR A 156 -11.25 -4.72 1.48
N ASP A 157 -10.18 -4.69 2.26
CA ASP A 157 -9.90 -3.59 3.20
C ASP A 157 -8.88 -2.60 2.60
N TRP A 158 -8.04 -3.07 1.67
CA TRP A 158 -6.93 -2.32 1.10
C TRP A 158 -6.82 -2.52 -0.42
N LEU A 159 -6.58 -1.44 -1.16
CA LEU A 159 -6.30 -1.43 -2.59
C LEU A 159 -4.92 -0.81 -2.88
N HIS A 160 -4.10 -1.54 -3.63
CA HIS A 160 -2.80 -1.05 -4.10
C HIS A 160 -2.85 -0.73 -5.60
N LEU A 161 -2.40 0.46 -5.99
CA LEU A 161 -2.32 0.93 -7.37
C LEU A 161 -0.86 1.22 -7.75
N HIS A 162 -0.38 0.63 -8.85
CA HIS A 162 1.01 0.77 -9.28
C HIS A 162 1.11 0.86 -10.80
N HIS A 163 1.82 1.87 -11.30
CA HIS A 163 2.08 2.09 -12.73
C HIS A 163 0.81 2.02 -13.59
N GLU A 164 -0.24 2.73 -13.16
CA GLU A 164 -1.46 2.81 -13.94
C GLU A 164 -1.73 4.18 -14.51
N ASP A 165 -2.57 4.20 -15.55
CA ASP A 165 -3.12 5.38 -16.20
C ASP A 165 -4.66 5.36 -16.16
N PHE A 166 -5.23 6.23 -15.32
CA PHE A 166 -6.68 6.43 -15.25
C PHE A 166 -7.23 7.45 -16.24
N THR A 167 -6.37 8.13 -17.02
CA THR A 167 -6.78 9.16 -17.98
C THR A 167 -7.21 8.60 -19.34
N GLY A 168 -6.80 7.37 -19.66
CA GLY A 168 -7.05 6.75 -20.97
C GLY A 168 -6.04 7.17 -22.05
N GLN A 169 -4.87 7.69 -21.66
CA GLN A 169 -3.78 8.08 -22.56
C GLN A 169 -2.70 7.00 -22.72
N TYR A 170 -3.04 5.74 -22.38
CA TYR A 170 -2.22 4.55 -22.55
C TYR A 170 -0.81 4.67 -21.94
N GLY A 171 -0.73 5.21 -20.73
CA GLY A 171 0.52 5.39 -19.99
C GLY A 171 1.46 6.44 -20.61
N LYS A 172 0.95 7.27 -21.53
CA LYS A 172 1.70 8.22 -22.37
C LYS A 172 2.96 7.62 -23.02
N PHE A 173 2.90 6.33 -23.38
CA PHE A 173 3.97 5.65 -24.11
C PHE A 173 3.99 5.96 -25.62
N PHE A 174 3.09 6.83 -26.10
CA PHE A 174 2.97 7.16 -27.52
C PHE A 174 4.28 7.73 -28.11
N GLY A 175 4.98 8.61 -27.41
CA GLY A 175 6.23 9.21 -27.89
C GLY A 175 7.31 8.19 -28.24
N SER A 176 7.64 7.33 -27.28
CA SER A 176 8.71 6.34 -27.37
C SER A 176 8.30 5.04 -28.06
N ASN A 177 7.01 4.67 -28.01
CA ASN A 177 6.57 3.31 -28.33
C ASN A 177 5.37 3.19 -29.26
N ARG A 178 4.87 4.28 -29.89
CA ARG A 178 3.72 4.22 -30.82
C ARG A 178 3.79 3.14 -31.91
N ASN A 179 5.00 2.76 -32.35
CA ASN A 179 5.22 1.76 -33.40
C ASN A 179 5.63 0.38 -32.84
N SER A 180 5.74 0.24 -31.52
CA SER A 180 6.09 -1.03 -30.88
C SER A 180 4.88 -1.96 -30.89
N PRO A 181 5.05 -3.25 -31.28
CA PRO A 181 3.94 -4.21 -31.29
C PRO A 181 3.19 -4.29 -29.95
N TRP A 182 3.93 -4.33 -28.84
CA TRP A 182 3.35 -4.41 -27.51
C TRP A 182 2.42 -3.24 -27.18
N TYR A 183 2.73 -2.02 -27.64
CA TYR A 183 1.92 -0.82 -27.37
C TYR A 183 0.65 -0.84 -28.21
N ILE A 184 0.77 -1.24 -29.48
CA ILE A 184 -0.37 -1.41 -30.39
C ILE A 184 -1.33 -2.47 -29.85
N ASP A 185 -0.79 -3.60 -29.40
CA ASP A 185 -1.58 -4.69 -28.82
C ASP A 185 -2.23 -4.27 -27.49
N GLN A 186 -1.49 -3.62 -26.59
CA GLN A 186 -2.02 -3.10 -25.32
C GLN A 186 -3.17 -2.09 -25.54
N LYS A 187 -3.01 -1.15 -26.48
CA LYS A 187 -4.04 -0.18 -26.84
C LYS A 187 -5.31 -0.90 -27.33
N LYS A 188 -5.14 -1.83 -28.27
CA LYS A 188 -6.24 -2.62 -28.82
C LYS A 188 -6.96 -3.45 -27.76
N ASP A 189 -6.22 -4.09 -26.86
CA ASP A 189 -6.80 -4.90 -25.79
C ASP A 189 -7.59 -4.03 -24.80
N SER A 190 -7.10 -2.82 -24.52
CA SER A 190 -7.82 -1.84 -23.69
C SER A 190 -9.11 -1.36 -24.34
N GLU A 191 -9.10 -1.07 -25.64
CA GLU A 191 -10.30 -0.70 -26.41
C GLU A 191 -11.34 -1.84 -26.47
N ILE A 192 -10.89 -3.09 -26.63
CA ILE A 192 -11.73 -4.29 -26.59
C ILE A 192 -12.36 -4.44 -25.20
N LEU A 193 -11.57 -4.26 -24.14
CA LEU A 193 -12.06 -4.36 -22.76
C LEU A 193 -13.09 -3.26 -22.46
N ALA A 194 -12.81 -2.00 -22.81
CA ALA A 194 -13.76 -0.90 -22.64
C ALA A 194 -15.09 -1.18 -23.35
N THR A 195 -15.01 -1.67 -24.60
CA THR A 195 -16.20 -2.07 -25.37
C THR A 195 -16.96 -3.23 -24.69
N LYS A 196 -16.25 -4.25 -24.19
CA LYS A 196 -16.84 -5.38 -23.45
C LYS A 196 -17.58 -4.90 -22.20
N LEU A 197 -17.04 -3.89 -21.52
CA LEU A 197 -17.58 -3.30 -20.30
C LEU A 197 -18.69 -2.27 -20.57
N GLY A 198 -19.01 -1.99 -21.83
CA GLY A 198 -20.12 -1.11 -22.24
C GLY A 198 -19.73 0.35 -22.44
N TYR A 199 -18.44 0.67 -22.50
CA TYR A 199 -17.92 2.02 -22.73
C TYR A 199 -17.49 2.21 -24.18
N LYS A 200 -17.59 3.44 -24.68
CA LYS A 200 -17.16 3.79 -26.04
C LYS A 200 -15.68 4.15 -26.11
N LYS A 201 -15.15 4.75 -25.04
CA LYS A 201 -13.76 5.17 -24.91
C LYS A 201 -13.12 4.53 -23.69
N VAL A 202 -11.81 4.33 -23.75
CA VAL A 202 -11.01 3.88 -22.61
C VAL A 202 -10.98 4.95 -21.50
N SER A 203 -10.95 6.24 -21.87
CA SER A 203 -11.05 7.35 -20.91
C SER A 203 -12.36 7.34 -20.12
N ASP A 204 -13.50 7.04 -20.76
CA ASP A 204 -14.79 6.90 -20.08
C ASP A 204 -14.79 5.72 -19.09
N GLU A 205 -14.22 4.59 -19.51
CA GLU A 205 -14.10 3.37 -18.71
C GLU A 205 -13.20 3.60 -17.48
N LYS A 206 -11.98 4.11 -17.69
CA LYS A 206 -11.05 4.43 -16.61
C LYS A 206 -11.58 5.51 -15.67
N GLY A 207 -12.31 6.50 -16.19
CA GLY A 207 -13.02 7.49 -15.36
C GLY A 207 -14.09 6.84 -14.47
N ALA A 208 -14.80 5.83 -14.96
CA ALA A 208 -15.76 5.07 -14.16
C ALA A 208 -15.07 4.20 -13.10
N VAL A 209 -13.94 3.57 -13.43
CA VAL A 209 -13.10 2.83 -12.48
C VAL A 209 -12.59 3.77 -11.37
N ALA A 210 -12.06 4.94 -11.74
CA ALA A 210 -11.56 5.93 -10.78
C ALA A 210 -12.65 6.35 -9.79
N LYS A 211 -13.90 6.54 -10.26
CA LYS A 211 -15.05 6.82 -9.38
C LYS A 211 -15.39 5.68 -8.43
N LYS A 212 -15.34 4.42 -8.89
CA LYS A 212 -15.56 3.25 -8.02
C LYS A 212 -14.50 3.14 -6.92
N ILE A 213 -13.24 3.39 -7.27
CA ILE A 213 -12.13 3.43 -6.31
C ILE A 213 -12.31 4.61 -5.33
N ARG A 214 -12.69 5.80 -5.83
CA ARG A 214 -13.02 6.95 -4.98
C ARG A 214 -14.09 6.60 -3.96
N ASP A 215 -15.18 5.96 -4.41
CA ASP A 215 -16.29 5.57 -3.54
C ASP A 215 -15.86 4.51 -2.51
N PHE A 216 -14.97 3.59 -2.87
CA PHE A 216 -14.32 2.66 -1.93
C PHE A 216 -13.54 3.40 -0.83
N VAL A 217 -12.72 4.39 -1.20
CA VAL A 217 -11.94 5.18 -0.23
C VAL A 217 -12.85 6.03 0.66
N ILE A 218 -13.85 6.71 0.09
CA ILE A 218 -14.85 7.48 0.85
C ILE A 218 -15.64 6.56 1.81
N GLY A 219 -15.87 5.30 1.40
CA GLY A 219 -16.49 4.27 2.22
C GLY A 219 -15.62 3.72 3.35
N GLY A 220 -14.38 4.20 3.50
CA GLY A 220 -13.44 3.78 4.55
C GLY A 220 -12.42 2.73 4.10
N GLY A 221 -12.38 2.40 2.80
CA GLY A 221 -11.33 1.57 2.22
C GLY A 221 -9.98 2.29 2.18
N PHE A 222 -8.89 1.56 2.39
CA PHE A 222 -7.54 2.11 2.28
C PHE A 222 -7.01 1.98 0.86
N MET A 223 -6.47 3.06 0.32
CA MET A 223 -5.81 3.05 -0.98
C MET A 223 -4.35 3.50 -0.84
N PHE A 224 -3.46 2.77 -1.48
CA PHE A 224 -2.07 3.17 -1.66
C PHE A 224 -1.75 3.22 -3.14
N ALA A 225 -1.45 4.42 -3.65
CA ALA A 225 -1.13 4.67 -5.05
C ALA A 225 0.32 5.13 -5.17
N MET A 226 1.02 4.68 -6.21
CA MET A 226 2.41 5.00 -6.46
C MET A 226 2.73 5.11 -7.95
N CYS A 227 3.82 5.82 -8.27
CA CYS A 227 4.21 6.17 -9.64
C CYS A 227 3.09 6.93 -10.36
N SER A 228 2.86 6.69 -11.65
CA SER A 228 1.81 7.36 -12.45
C SER A 228 0.38 7.15 -11.93
N ALA A 229 0.14 6.19 -11.04
CA ALA A 229 -1.20 5.98 -10.49
C ALA A 229 -1.60 7.12 -9.53
N THR A 230 -0.66 7.90 -8.99
CA THR A 230 -0.96 8.97 -8.04
C THR A 230 -1.57 10.20 -8.72
N ASP A 231 -0.96 10.67 -9.81
CA ASP A 231 -1.41 11.87 -10.51
C ASP A 231 -2.53 11.55 -11.51
N SER A 232 -2.41 10.46 -12.28
CA SER A 232 -3.43 10.07 -13.27
C SER A 232 -4.80 9.80 -12.62
N PHE A 233 -4.83 9.29 -11.39
CA PHE A 233 -6.06 9.08 -10.64
C PHE A 233 -6.76 10.39 -10.29
N ASP A 234 -6.02 11.37 -9.74
CA ASP A 234 -6.56 12.69 -9.44
C ASP A 234 -6.96 13.46 -10.71
N ILE A 235 -6.21 13.26 -11.80
CA ILE A 235 -6.56 13.81 -13.12
C ILE A 235 -7.87 13.22 -13.63
N ALA A 236 -8.06 11.91 -13.56
CA ALA A 236 -9.30 11.26 -13.99
C ALA A 236 -10.52 11.75 -13.19
N LEU A 237 -10.36 11.98 -11.88
CA LEU A 237 -11.42 12.54 -11.04
C LEU A 237 -11.71 14.01 -11.35
N ALA A 238 -10.67 14.82 -11.58
CA ALA A 238 -10.82 16.24 -11.93
C ALA A 238 -11.42 16.43 -13.33
N ALA A 239 -11.09 15.55 -14.27
CA ALA A 239 -11.58 15.58 -15.64
C ALA A 239 -12.95 14.90 -15.82
N ASP A 240 -13.69 14.64 -14.73
CA ASP A 240 -15.01 14.02 -14.82
C ASP A 240 -15.97 14.82 -15.74
N GLY A 241 -16.33 14.21 -16.87
CA GLY A 241 -17.20 14.81 -17.88
C GLY A 241 -16.50 15.79 -18.83
N VAL A 242 -15.17 15.88 -18.79
CA VAL A 242 -14.35 16.73 -19.67
C VAL A 242 -13.40 15.85 -20.48
N ASP A 243 -13.44 15.98 -21.80
CA ASP A 243 -12.55 15.19 -22.67
C ASP A 243 -11.14 15.80 -22.73
N ILE A 244 -10.19 15.14 -22.09
CA ILE A 244 -8.76 15.52 -22.06
C ILE A 244 -7.90 14.67 -23.00
N CYS A 245 -8.47 13.64 -23.64
CA CYS A 245 -7.73 12.74 -24.52
C CYS A 245 -7.53 13.37 -25.88
N GLU A 246 -6.26 13.48 -26.29
CA GLU A 246 -5.91 14.02 -27.59
C GLU A 246 -6.10 12.98 -28.72
N PRO A 247 -6.32 13.38 -29.99
CA PRO A 247 -6.79 12.49 -31.07
C PRO A 247 -5.94 11.25 -31.39
N MET A 248 -4.68 11.23 -30.99
CA MET A 248 -3.80 10.08 -31.20
C MET A 248 -4.11 8.92 -30.24
N PHE A 249 -4.80 9.20 -29.13
CA PHE A 249 -5.20 8.22 -28.14
C PHE A 249 -6.52 7.54 -28.49
N ASP A 250 -7.58 8.28 -28.81
CA ASP A 250 -8.93 7.74 -29.03
C ASP A 250 -9.61 8.16 -30.35
N GLY A 251 -8.96 9.01 -31.16
CA GLY A 251 -9.33 9.25 -32.56
C GLY A 251 -10.24 10.46 -32.81
N ASP A 252 -10.75 11.12 -31.78
CA ASP A 252 -11.53 12.35 -31.88
C ASP A 252 -10.84 13.54 -31.17
N ALA A 253 -11.43 14.73 -31.29
CA ALA A 253 -10.82 15.94 -30.75
C ALA A 253 -11.11 16.07 -29.26
N SER A 254 -10.06 16.31 -28.48
CA SER A 254 -10.16 16.75 -27.09
C SER A 254 -11.04 18.00 -26.95
N GLU A 255 -11.59 18.20 -25.77
CA GLU A 255 -12.47 19.33 -25.52
C GLU A 255 -11.70 20.66 -25.54
N SER A 256 -12.19 21.64 -26.31
CA SER A 256 -11.53 22.94 -26.38
C SER A 256 -11.35 23.57 -24.98
N ASN A 257 -10.11 23.93 -24.68
CA ASN A 257 -9.70 24.53 -23.40
C ASN A 257 -10.07 23.69 -22.16
N TYR A 258 -9.94 22.37 -22.22
CA TYR A 258 -10.25 21.44 -21.12
C TYR A 258 -9.57 21.81 -19.78
N GLN A 259 -8.38 22.43 -19.81
CA GLN A 259 -7.68 22.89 -18.60
C GLN A 259 -8.54 23.83 -17.72
N SER A 260 -9.40 24.64 -18.33
CA SER A 260 -10.29 25.55 -17.61
C SER A 260 -11.59 24.91 -17.12
N LYS A 261 -11.83 23.65 -17.51
CA LYS A 261 -13.08 22.91 -17.29
C LYS A 261 -12.94 21.81 -16.25
N ILE A 262 -11.72 21.32 -16.01
CA ILE A 262 -11.47 20.33 -14.95
C ILE A 262 -11.78 20.91 -13.56
N ASN A 263 -12.25 20.05 -12.67
CA ASN A 263 -12.67 20.40 -11.32
C ASN A 263 -11.77 19.76 -10.26
N TYR A 264 -10.74 20.49 -9.81
CA TYR A 264 -9.82 20.03 -8.77
C TYR A 264 -10.48 19.76 -7.40
N ALA A 265 -11.74 20.15 -7.19
CA ALA A 265 -12.47 19.78 -5.98
C ALA A 265 -12.78 18.28 -5.90
N ASN A 266 -12.70 17.57 -7.04
CA ASN A 266 -12.89 16.12 -7.10
C ASN A 266 -11.64 15.32 -6.73
N SER A 267 -10.46 15.94 -6.74
CA SER A 267 -9.16 15.28 -6.48
C SER A 267 -8.91 15.02 -4.99
N PHE A 268 -8.12 14.00 -4.67
CA PHE A 268 -7.72 13.67 -3.30
C PHE A 268 -6.56 14.52 -2.79
N ALA A 269 -5.49 14.66 -3.57
CA ALA A 269 -4.24 15.24 -3.11
C ALA A 269 -3.82 16.45 -3.93
N PHE A 270 -3.79 16.33 -5.25
CA PHE A 270 -3.21 17.32 -6.13
C PHE A 270 -4.26 18.32 -6.63
N LYS A 271 -3.89 19.60 -6.62
CA LYS A 271 -4.71 20.71 -7.09
C LYS A 271 -3.85 21.69 -7.86
N ASP A 272 -4.51 22.48 -8.72
CA ASP A 272 -3.90 23.58 -9.47
C ASP A 272 -2.74 23.19 -10.39
N TYR A 273 -2.64 21.91 -10.77
CA TYR A 273 -1.66 21.40 -11.73
C TYR A 273 -2.06 21.73 -13.17
N ILE A 274 -1.08 21.82 -14.06
CA ILE A 274 -1.28 22.00 -15.51
C ILE A 274 -1.11 20.66 -16.20
N LEU A 275 -2.10 20.27 -17.01
CA LEU A 275 -2.06 19.05 -17.83
C LEU A 275 -1.01 19.19 -18.93
N ASP A 276 -0.18 18.16 -19.10
CA ASP A 276 0.73 18.08 -20.23
C ASP A 276 0.01 17.57 -21.48
N ARG A 277 -0.07 18.45 -22.48
CA ARG A 277 -0.82 18.21 -23.73
C ARG A 277 -0.01 17.50 -24.82
N LYS A 278 1.28 17.24 -24.58
CA LYS A 278 2.16 16.64 -25.59
C LYS A 278 2.00 15.12 -25.49
N PRO A 279 1.52 14.45 -26.54
CA PRO A 279 1.38 13.00 -26.50
C PRO A 279 2.73 12.28 -26.50
N GLU A 280 3.81 12.95 -26.91
CA GLU A 280 5.16 12.38 -26.90
C GLU A 280 5.87 12.49 -25.55
N HIS A 281 5.31 13.27 -24.63
CA HIS A 281 5.85 13.45 -23.30
C HIS A 281 5.23 12.45 -22.34
N TYR A 282 6.07 11.73 -21.59
CA TYR A 282 5.64 10.68 -20.66
C TYR A 282 4.79 11.22 -19.50
N GLU A 283 5.01 12.46 -19.07
CA GLU A 283 4.34 13.05 -17.90
C GLU A 283 2.89 13.46 -18.22
N PHE A 284 1.95 13.26 -17.30
CA PHE A 284 0.55 13.67 -17.48
C PHE A 284 0.30 15.12 -17.10
N SER A 285 1.13 15.67 -16.22
CA SER A 285 0.97 17.01 -15.65
C SER A 285 2.32 17.59 -15.23
N ASP A 286 2.29 18.80 -14.68
CA ASP A 286 3.45 19.42 -14.07
C ASP A 286 3.68 19.05 -12.59
N ILE A 287 3.00 18.01 -12.07
CA ILE A 287 3.18 17.53 -10.69
C ILE A 287 4.60 16.95 -10.49
N ASP A 288 5.05 16.12 -11.43
CA ASP A 288 6.27 15.35 -11.25
C ASP A 288 7.55 16.18 -11.37
N MET A 289 8.55 15.76 -10.58
CA MET A 289 9.84 16.45 -10.47
C MET A 289 10.93 15.83 -11.35
N THR A 290 10.64 14.73 -12.06
CA THR A 290 11.58 13.94 -12.87
C THR A 290 12.44 14.81 -13.78
N GLU A 291 11.83 15.75 -14.49
CA GLU A 291 12.55 16.62 -15.44
C GLU A 291 13.08 17.92 -14.82
N LYS A 292 12.53 18.30 -13.67
CA LYS A 292 12.86 19.55 -12.95
C LYS A 292 14.07 19.36 -12.04
N ARG A 293 14.19 18.20 -11.39
CA ARG A 293 15.26 17.88 -10.44
C ARG A 293 16.45 17.25 -11.17
N LYS A 294 17.48 18.05 -11.43
CA LYS A 294 18.71 17.61 -12.12
C LYS A 294 19.87 17.49 -11.13
N ILE A 295 19.86 16.43 -10.31
CA ILE A 295 20.91 16.14 -9.34
C ILE A 295 21.51 14.76 -9.65
N PRO A 296 22.84 14.59 -9.67
CA PRO A 296 23.46 13.27 -9.81
C PRO A 296 23.01 12.33 -8.69
N MET A 297 22.76 11.05 -9.00
CA MET A 297 22.27 10.05 -8.04
C MET A 297 23.14 9.98 -6.78
N GLU A 298 24.46 10.10 -6.91
CA GLU A 298 25.40 10.05 -5.78
C GLU A 298 25.31 11.26 -4.84
N LYS A 299 24.53 12.27 -5.22
CA LYS A 299 24.28 13.49 -4.44
C LYS A 299 22.80 13.70 -4.14
N ASP A 300 21.93 12.80 -4.60
CA ASP A 300 20.49 12.94 -4.45
C ASP A 300 20.01 12.39 -3.11
N TYR A 301 20.38 13.10 -2.05
CA TYR A 301 19.91 12.83 -0.70
C TYR A 301 18.82 13.83 -0.34
N PHE A 302 17.72 13.34 0.23
CA PHE A 302 16.70 14.15 0.88
C PHE A 302 16.44 13.61 2.28
N THR A 303 16.09 14.51 3.19
CA THR A 303 15.64 14.15 4.53
C THR A 303 14.13 14.29 4.55
N LEU A 304 13.44 13.22 4.95
CA LEU A 304 12.02 13.31 5.25
C LEU A 304 11.86 14.06 6.57
N MET A 305 10.85 14.91 6.64
CA MET A 305 10.41 15.47 7.92
C MET A 305 9.93 14.32 8.80
N GLU A 306 10.32 14.32 10.08
CA GLU A 306 9.82 13.34 11.04
C GLU A 306 8.35 13.62 11.33
N PHE A 307 7.49 12.64 11.03
CA PHE A 307 6.11 12.67 11.45
C PHE A 307 5.99 12.26 12.92
N SER A 308 4.96 12.78 13.60
CA SER A 308 4.73 12.41 14.98
C SER A 308 4.04 11.05 15.05
N ALA A 309 4.69 10.04 15.65
CA ALA A 309 4.07 8.73 15.84
C ALA A 309 2.81 8.80 16.72
N LYS A 310 2.74 9.79 17.62
CA LYS A 310 1.61 9.99 18.55
C LYS A 310 0.42 10.70 17.90
N TRP A 311 0.69 11.72 17.09
CA TRP A 311 -0.38 12.56 16.51
C TRP A 311 -0.72 12.18 15.07
N ASP A 312 0.26 11.70 14.31
CA ASP A 312 0.18 11.35 12.89
C ASP A 312 0.74 9.93 12.65
N PRO A 313 0.13 8.87 13.20
CA PRO A 313 0.65 7.52 13.12
C PRO A 313 0.71 7.00 11.67
N ILE A 314 -0.23 7.39 10.81
CA ILE A 314 -0.28 6.93 9.41
C ILE A 314 0.91 7.47 8.59
N PRO A 315 1.18 8.79 8.53
CA PRO A 315 2.40 9.29 7.91
C PRO A 315 3.68 8.74 8.55
N SER A 316 3.68 8.52 9.87
CA SER A 316 4.84 8.00 10.59
C SER A 316 5.24 6.59 10.12
N MET A 317 4.29 5.75 9.70
CA MET A 317 4.59 4.41 9.14
C MET A 317 5.54 4.46 7.93
N LEU A 318 5.63 5.60 7.22
CA LEU A 318 6.52 5.78 6.07
C LEU A 318 7.96 6.16 6.47
N CYS A 319 8.23 6.36 7.76
CA CYS A 319 9.51 6.87 8.27
C CYS A 319 10.08 6.00 9.40
N GLN A 320 9.89 4.68 9.33
CA GLN A 320 10.33 3.72 10.34
C GLN A 320 11.82 3.31 10.23
N ASN A 321 12.68 4.24 9.83
CA ASN A 321 14.10 3.94 9.55
C ASN A 321 14.92 3.62 10.80
#